data_AF-B1M510-F1
#
_entry.id   AF-B1M510-F1
#
_cell.length_a   1.000
_cell.length_b   1.000
_cell.length_c   1.000
_cell.angle_alpha   90.00
_cell.angle_beta   90.00
_cell.angle_gamma   90.00
#
_symmetry.space_group_name_H-M   'P 1'
#
loop_
_entity.id
_entity.type
_entity.pdbx_description
1 polymer ?
#
loop_
_entity_poly.entity_id
_entity_poly.type
_entity_poly.pdbx_seq_one_letter_code
_entity_poly.pdbx_strand_id
1 'polypeptide(L)'
;MALLRLGLSVVLDFPASTVASRARMWTLFEAAGVAHRLHVLDVPDAVCQGRLRLQNAGGAHPFTVTDTEFDLFSRYFVPPAPAEGFTRVVHRA
;
A
#
# COMPACT_ATOMS: atom_id res chain seq x y z
N MET A 1 -15.87 -6.79 -8.72
CA MET A 1 -15.70 -8.19 -9.18
C MET A 1 -15.79 -8.36 -10.70
N ALA A 2 -16.58 -7.56 -11.42
CA ALA A 2 -16.72 -7.71 -12.88
C ALA A 2 -15.39 -7.73 -13.64
N LEU A 3 -14.45 -6.82 -13.32
CA LEU A 3 -13.14 -6.77 -13.99
C LEU A 3 -12.29 -8.03 -13.79
N LEU A 4 -12.20 -8.55 -12.56
CA LEU A 4 -11.43 -9.76 -12.26
C LEU A 4 -12.01 -11.00 -12.97
N ARG A 5 -13.35 -11.07 -13.08
CA ARG A 5 -14.04 -12.15 -13.81
C ARG A 5 -13.82 -12.11 -15.32
N LEU A 6 -13.39 -10.97 -15.87
CA LEU A 6 -12.99 -10.83 -17.27
C LEU A 6 -11.52 -11.23 -17.52
N GLY A 7 -10.82 -11.76 -16.51
CA GLY A 7 -9.41 -12.13 -16.61
C GLY A 7 -8.44 -10.95 -16.63
N LEU A 8 -8.93 -9.74 -16.32
CA LEU A 8 -8.09 -8.54 -16.26
C LEU A 8 -7.33 -8.48 -14.95
N SER A 9 -6.06 -8.08 -15.02
CA SER A 9 -5.26 -7.74 -13.84
C SER A 9 -5.69 -6.37 -13.29
N VAL A 10 -5.91 -6.30 -11.98
CA VAL A 10 -6.32 -5.08 -11.29
C VAL A 10 -5.28 -4.73 -10.23
N VAL A 11 -4.89 -3.46 -10.18
CA VAL A 11 -4.09 -2.90 -9.09
C VAL A 11 -5.01 -2.14 -8.15
N LEU A 12 -4.94 -2.46 -6.86
CA LEU A 12 -5.62 -1.72 -5.81
C LEU A 12 -4.65 -0.69 -5.24
N ASP A 13 -4.70 0.54 -5.74
CA ASP A 13 -3.90 1.66 -5.24
C ASP A 13 -4.56 2.26 -3.98
N PHE A 14 -4.58 1.46 -2.92
CA PHE A 14 -5.14 1.82 -1.61
C PHE A 14 -4.15 1.44 -0.51
N PRO A 15 -4.15 2.18 0.62
CA PRO A 15 -3.26 1.86 1.73
C PRO A 15 -3.58 0.47 2.31
N ALA A 16 -2.58 -0.40 2.24
CA ALA A 16 -2.59 -1.75 2.82
C ALA A 16 -1.77 -1.80 4.14
N SER A 17 -1.71 -0.68 4.84
CA SER A 17 -0.81 -0.44 5.98
C SER A 17 -1.17 -1.27 7.21
N THR A 18 -2.45 -1.60 7.41
CA THR A 18 -2.93 -2.35 8.58
C THR A 18 -3.30 -3.80 8.22
N VAL A 19 -3.26 -4.69 9.20
CA VAL A 19 -3.77 -6.06 9.06
C VAL A 19 -5.25 -6.05 8.65
N ALA A 20 -6.07 -5.16 9.22
CA ALA A 20 -7.49 -5.04 8.87
C ALA A 20 -7.73 -4.57 7.43
N SER A 21 -6.89 -3.66 6.89
CA SER A 21 -6.96 -3.31 5.46
C SER A 21 -6.62 -4.50 4.57
N ARG A 22 -5.58 -5.28 4.93
CA ARG A 22 -5.18 -6.45 4.15
C ARG A 22 -6.22 -7.57 4.22
N ALA A 23 -6.82 -7.84 5.38
CA ALA A 23 -7.92 -8.78 5.52
C ALA A 23 -9.13 -8.40 4.63
N ARG A 24 -9.45 -7.11 4.50
CA ARG A 24 -10.48 -6.65 3.56
C ARG A 24 -10.09 -6.84 2.10
N MET A 25 -8.82 -6.66 1.75
CA MET A 25 -8.34 -6.91 0.39
C MET A 25 -8.32 -8.41 0.07
N TRP A 26 -8.05 -9.27 1.06
CA TRP A 26 -8.04 -10.73 0.93
C TRP A 26 -9.35 -11.25 0.34
N THR A 27 -10.48 -10.80 0.88
CA THR A 27 -11.81 -11.27 0.46
C THR A 27 -12.10 -11.01 -1.02
N LEU A 28 -11.44 -10.03 -1.65
CA LEU A 28 -11.65 -9.66 -3.05
C LEU A 28 -11.15 -10.74 -4.02
N PHE A 29 -9.90 -11.19 -3.85
CA PHE A 29 -9.34 -12.21 -4.74
C PHE A 29 -9.76 -13.62 -4.33
N GLU A 30 -10.00 -13.86 -3.04
CA GLU A 30 -10.55 -15.12 -2.56
C GLU A 30 -11.91 -15.38 -3.20
N ALA A 31 -12.84 -14.42 -3.12
CA ALA A 31 -14.17 -14.56 -3.71
C ALA A 31 -14.15 -14.63 -5.24
N ALA A 32 -13.11 -14.10 -5.88
CA ALA A 32 -12.92 -14.19 -7.34
C ALA A 32 -12.21 -15.47 -7.77
N GLY A 33 -11.57 -16.21 -6.84
CA GLY A 33 -10.76 -17.39 -7.16
C GLY A 33 -9.54 -17.08 -8.03
N VAL A 34 -8.97 -15.88 -7.90
CA VAL A 34 -7.85 -15.40 -8.74
C VAL A 34 -6.55 -15.32 -7.96
N ALA A 35 -5.43 -15.39 -8.68
CA ALA A 35 -4.12 -15.13 -8.10
C ALA A 35 -4.00 -13.68 -7.61
N HIS A 36 -3.14 -13.45 -6.62
CA HIS A 36 -2.91 -12.14 -6.02
C HIS A 36 -1.43 -11.91 -5.77
N ARG A 37 -1.02 -10.64 -5.67
CA ARG A 37 0.30 -10.22 -5.20
C ARG A 37 0.18 -9.02 -4.28
N LEU A 38 0.88 -9.05 -3.14
CA LEU A 38 1.03 -7.91 -2.24
C LEU A 38 2.40 -7.29 -2.47
N HIS A 39 2.42 -6.08 -3.02
CA HIS A 39 3.64 -5.31 -3.21
C HIS A 39 4.00 -4.57 -1.93
N VAL A 40 5.17 -4.87 -1.37
CA VAL A 40 5.67 -4.27 -0.13
C VAL A 40 6.82 -3.35 -0.50
N LEU A 41 6.68 -2.06 -0.19
CA LEU A 41 7.76 -1.09 -0.32
C LEU A 41 8.56 -1.10 0.98
N ASP A 42 9.75 -1.69 0.94
CA ASP A 42 10.73 -1.74 2.03
C ASP A 42 11.67 -0.54 1.85
N VAL A 43 11.13 0.64 2.17
CA VAL A 43 11.79 1.94 1.96
C VAL A 43 11.86 2.66 3.31
N PRO A 44 13.04 3.15 3.73
CA PRO A 44 13.16 3.87 5.00
C PRO A 44 12.29 5.13 5.04
N ASP A 45 11.70 5.41 6.20
CA ASP A 45 10.84 6.59 6.40
C ASP A 45 11.55 7.90 6.01
N ALA A 46 12.85 8.04 6.30
CA ALA A 46 13.63 9.21 5.91
C ALA A 46 13.64 9.46 4.39
N VAL A 47 13.63 8.40 3.58
CA VAL A 47 13.54 8.51 2.11
C VAL A 47 12.13 8.95 1.70
N CYS A 48 11.09 8.38 2.32
CA CYS A 48 9.70 8.74 2.08
C CYS A 48 9.43 10.21 2.45
N GLN A 49 9.87 10.66 3.62
CA GLN A 49 9.79 12.06 4.06
C GLN A 49 10.54 13.00 3.12
N GLY A 50 11.75 12.62 2.68
CA GLY A 50 12.51 13.41 1.71
C GLY A 50 11.75 13.63 0.39
N ARG A 51 11.13 12.57 -0.14
CA ARG A 51 10.28 12.64 -1.34
C ARG A 51 9.03 13.51 -1.11
N LEU A 52 8.39 13.35 0.06
CA LEU A 52 7.23 14.14 0.44
C LEU A 52 7.53 15.65 0.49
N ARG A 53 8.66 16.04 1.09
CA ARG A 53 9.10 17.45 1.16
C ARG A 53 9.35 18.03 -0.23
N LEU A 54 9.96 17.27 -1.14
CA LEU A 54 10.14 17.67 -2.53
C LEU A 54 8.79 17.86 -3.25
N GLN A 55 7.84 16.95 -3.02
CA GLN A 55 6.51 17.04 -3.62
C GLN A 55 5.72 18.25 -3.08
N ASN A 56 5.77 18.49 -1.77
CA ASN A 56 5.17 19.66 -1.14
C ASN A 56 5.74 20.97 -1.70
N ALA A 57 7.07 21.06 -1.87
CA ALA A 57 7.73 22.23 -2.44
C ALA A 57 7.37 22.47 -3.92
N GLY A 58 7.06 21.39 -4.65
CA GLY A 58 6.68 21.45 -6.07
C GLY A 58 5.27 22.00 -6.35
N GLY A 59 4.39 22.09 -5.35
CA GLY A 59 3.05 22.71 -5.47
C GLY A 59 2.06 22.00 -6.41
N ALA A 60 2.43 20.88 -7.02
CA ALA A 60 1.60 20.14 -7.96
C ALA A 60 0.49 19.30 -7.30
N HIS A 61 0.54 19.14 -5.98
CA HIS A 61 -0.40 18.33 -5.22
C HIS A 61 -1.30 19.24 -4.36
N PRO A 62 -2.64 19.04 -4.37
CA PRO A 62 -3.57 19.92 -3.64
C PRO A 62 -3.48 19.78 -2.11
N PHE A 63 -2.71 18.80 -1.63
CA PHE A 63 -2.49 18.54 -0.22
C PHE A 63 -1.01 18.69 0.10
N THR A 64 -0.73 19.46 1.15
CA THR A 64 0.59 19.54 1.77
C THR A 64 0.55 18.73 3.05
N VAL A 65 1.47 17.77 3.19
CA VAL A 65 1.56 16.91 4.38
C VAL A 65 2.80 17.30 5.18
N THR A 66 2.62 17.63 6.45
CA THR A 66 3.73 17.93 7.36
C THR A 66 4.44 16.66 7.81
N ASP A 67 5.69 16.80 8.28
CA ASP A 67 6.43 15.67 8.85
C ASP A 67 5.69 15.05 10.05
N THR A 68 5.03 15.87 10.88
CA THR A 68 4.22 15.40 12.01
C THR A 68 3.02 14.56 11.57
N GLU A 69 2.34 14.96 10.48
CA GLU A 69 1.25 14.17 9.91
C GLU A 69 1.77 12.87 9.32
N PHE A 70 2.94 12.89 8.67
CA PHE A 70 3.63 11.69 8.21
C PHE A 70 3.88 10.70 9.36
N ASP A 71 4.43 11.19 10.45
CA ASP A 71 4.69 10.39 11.64
C ASP A 71 3.39 9.86 12.27
N LEU A 72 2.28 10.58 12.12
CA LEU A 72 0.98 10.13 12.63
C LEU A 72 0.44 8.95 11.81
N PHE A 73 0.45 9.02 10.47
CA PHE A 73 -0.10 7.94 9.67
C PHE A 73 0.83 6.73 9.53
N SER A 74 2.14 6.94 9.54
CA SER A 74 3.13 5.85 9.45
C SER A 74 3.06 4.90 10.65
N ARG A 75 2.62 5.37 11.82
CA ARG A 75 2.38 4.53 13.02
C ARG A 75 1.37 3.41 12.81
N TYR A 76 0.46 3.55 11.85
CA TYR A 76 -0.51 2.49 11.54
C TYR A 76 0.06 1.41 10.63
N PHE A 77 1.26 1.61 10.08
CA PHE A 77 1.89 0.61 9.24
C PHE A 77 2.36 -0.58 10.09
N VAL A 78 1.88 -1.76 9.71
CA VAL A 78 2.33 -3.04 10.24
C VAL A 78 2.80 -3.88 9.05
N PRO A 79 4.05 -4.36 9.03
CA PRO A 79 4.55 -5.17 7.93
C PRO A 79 3.70 -6.44 7.77
N PRO A 80 3.50 -6.93 6.53
CA PRO A 80 2.72 -8.13 6.31
C PRO A 80 3.40 -9.36 6.91
N ALA A 81 2.69 -10.09 7.75
CA ALA A 81 3.16 -11.30 8.39
C ALA A 81 2.98 -12.53 7.47
N PRO A 82 3.84 -13.55 7.57
CA PRO A 82 3.69 -14.80 6.79
C PRO A 82 2.32 -15.47 6.99
N ALA A 83 1.75 -15.37 8.19
CA ALA A 83 0.44 -15.93 8.53
C ALA A 83 -0.73 -15.31 7.74
N GLU A 84 -0.54 -14.14 7.13
CA GLU A 84 -1.57 -13.50 6.29
C GLU A 84 -1.66 -14.15 4.90
N GLY A 85 -0.77 -15.07 4.54
CA GLY A 85 -0.89 -15.91 3.33
C GLY A 85 -0.66 -15.21 1.99
N PHE A 86 -0.34 -13.92 1.99
CA PHE A 86 -0.11 -13.17 0.76
C PHE A 86 1.12 -13.64 -0.01
N THR A 87 1.00 -13.76 -1.33
CA THR A 87 2.18 -13.80 -2.22
C THR A 87 2.82 -12.41 -2.25
N ARG A 88 3.92 -12.23 -1.53
CA ARG A 88 4.59 -10.93 -1.37
C ARG A 88 5.65 -10.69 -2.44
N VAL A 89 5.70 -9.46 -2.95
CA VAL A 89 6.80 -8.95 -3.78
C VAL A 89 7.38 -7.75 -3.05
N VAL A 90 8.64 -7.84 -2.63
CA VAL A 90 9.31 -6.77 -1.87
C VAL A 90 10.15 -5.92 -2.80
N HIS A 91 9.94 -4.61 -2.76
CA HIS A 91 10.70 -3.61 -3.51
C HIS A 91 11.52 -2.78 -2.53
N ARG A 92 12.82 -2.64 -2.81
CA ARG A 92 13.76 -1.86 -1.99
C ARG A 92 14.25 -0.66 -2.76
N ALA A 93 14.52 0.44 -2.05
CA ALA A 93 15.11 1.66 -2.60
C ALA A 93 16.63 1.70 -2.38
#